data_AF-A0A933HB67-F1
#
_entry.id   AF-A0A933HB67-F1
#
_cell.length_a   1.000
_cell.length_b   1.000
_cell.length_c   1.000
_cell.angle_alpha   90.00
_cell.angle_beta   90.00
_cell.angle_gamma   90.00
#
_symmetry.space_group_name_H-M   'P 1'
#
loop_
_entity.id
_entity.type
_entity.pdbx_description
1 polymer ?
#
loop_
_entity_poly.entity_id
_entity_poly.type
_entity_poly.pdbx_seq_one_letter_code
_entity_poly.pdbx_strand_id
1 'polypeptide(L)'
;MKNIFHHSGFEWDERNINKNWEKHRVKYAESEDVFFNNPIIVDIEKSKILYHEDRRIAYGATNTGRLLFIAFTLRNDKIRIISARPMSRKERKFYEEAKKALRI
;
A
#
# COMPACT_ATOMS: atom_id res chain seq x y z
N MET A 1 -10.45 -13.21 -2.88
CA MET A 1 -9.61 -12.05 -2.47
C MET A 1 -10.13 -11.58 -1.11
N LYS A 2 -9.27 -11.41 -0.09
CA LYS A 2 -9.73 -10.87 1.20
C LYS A 2 -10.13 -9.41 0.99
N ASN A 3 -11.39 -9.08 1.27
CA ASN A 3 -11.96 -7.76 1.08
C ASN A 3 -11.41 -6.83 2.16
N ILE A 4 -10.39 -6.02 1.84
CA ILE A 4 -9.81 -5.02 2.76
C ILE A 4 -10.73 -3.79 2.88
N PHE A 5 -11.81 -3.77 2.10
CA PHE A 5 -12.82 -2.71 2.07
C PHE A 5 -13.81 -2.74 3.26
N HIS A 6 -13.65 -3.64 4.24
CA HIS A 6 -14.45 -3.61 5.48
C HIS A 6 -13.88 -2.68 6.56
N HIS A 7 -12.76 -2.01 6.29
CA HIS A 7 -12.15 -1.10 7.26
C HIS A 7 -12.75 0.29 7.20
N SER A 8 -12.95 0.89 8.38
CA SER A 8 -13.53 2.22 8.58
C SER A 8 -12.73 3.41 8.02
N GLY A 9 -11.51 3.20 7.53
CA GLY A 9 -10.67 4.24 6.90
C GLY A 9 -9.18 4.08 7.16
N PHE A 10 -8.46 5.21 7.19
CA PHE A 10 -7.01 5.27 7.39
C PHE A 10 -6.64 5.79 8.80
N GLU A 11 -5.51 5.30 9.32
CA GLU A 11 -4.88 5.81 10.54
C GLU A 11 -3.67 6.67 10.18
N TRP A 12 -3.82 7.98 10.33
CA TRP A 12 -2.75 8.97 10.19
C TRP A 12 -2.46 9.63 11.53
N ASP A 13 -1.17 9.73 11.86
CA ASP A 13 -0.64 10.47 13.00
C ASP A 13 0.58 11.31 12.55
N GLU A 14 1.09 12.14 13.45
CA GLU A 14 2.26 12.99 13.16
C GLU A 14 3.50 12.18 12.73
N ARG A 15 3.60 10.90 13.12
CA ARG A 15 4.74 10.05 12.81
C ARG A 15 4.67 9.45 11.41
N ASN A 16 3.49 9.36 10.79
CA ASN A 16 3.35 8.75 9.46
C ASN A 16 2.82 9.71 8.37
N ILE A 17 2.16 10.82 8.71
CA ILE A 17 1.50 11.70 7.75
C ILE A 17 2.49 12.39 6.79
N ASN A 18 3.61 12.90 7.31
CA ASN A 18 4.62 13.63 6.52
C ASN A 18 5.85 12.78 6.16
N LYS A 19 6.05 11.67 6.87
CA LYS A 19 7.22 10.79 6.69
C LYS A 19 7.44 10.34 5.24
N ASN A 20 6.36 9.98 4.54
CA ASN A 20 6.45 9.52 3.15
C ASN A 20 6.67 10.68 2.17
N TRP A 21 6.14 11.87 2.48
CA TRP A 21 6.39 13.07 1.69
C TRP A 21 7.85 13.49 1.77
N GLU A 22 8.42 13.52 2.96
CA GLU A 22 9.81 13.89 3.21
C GLU A 22 10.79 12.93 2.52
N LYS A 23 10.56 11.62 2.64
CA LYS A 23 11.50 10.60 2.13
C LYS A 23 11.28 10.23 0.67
N HIS A 24 10.02 10.23 0.21
CA HIS A 24 9.63 9.59 -1.05
C HIS A 24 8.73 10.46 -1.93
N ARG A 25 8.39 11.67 -1.50
CA ARG A 25 7.49 12.59 -2.22
C ARG A 25 6.16 11.90 -2.58
N VAL A 26 5.61 11.18 -1.61
CA VAL A 26 4.28 10.56 -1.67
C VAL A 26 3.42 11.20 -0.59
N LYS A 27 2.33 11.86 -0.98
CA LYS A 27 1.36 12.44 -0.06
C LYS A 27 0.48 11.35 0.56
N TYR A 28 -0.11 11.62 1.71
CA TYR A 28 -1.07 10.71 2.35
C TYR A 28 -2.24 10.39 1.39
N ALA A 29 -2.80 11.41 0.73
CA ALA A 29 -3.91 11.26 -0.21
C ALA A 29 -3.55 10.35 -1.41
N GLU A 30 -2.31 10.42 -1.91
CA GLU A 30 -1.85 9.50 -2.96
C GLU A 30 -1.79 8.05 -2.47
N SER A 31 -1.52 7.85 -1.18
CA SER A 31 -1.57 6.52 -0.58
C SER A 31 -3.01 6.02 -0.50
N GLU A 32 -3.97 6.88 -0.17
CA GLU A 32 -5.39 6.53 -0.12
C GLU A 32 -5.94 6.20 -1.52
N ASP A 33 -5.60 7.00 -2.53
CA ASP A 33 -5.95 6.76 -3.94
C ASP A 33 -5.65 5.32 -4.36
N VAL A 34 -4.48 4.80 -3.97
CA VAL A 34 -4.06 3.43 -4.31
C VAL A 34 -5.04 2.39 -3.79
N PHE A 35 -5.61 2.57 -2.59
CA PHE A 35 -6.60 1.65 -2.03
C PHE A 35 -7.98 1.81 -2.66
N PHE A 36 -8.33 3.02 -3.10
CA PHE A 36 -9.56 3.26 -3.85
C PHE A 36 -9.48 2.72 -5.29
N ASN A 37 -8.27 2.54 -5.82
CA ASN A 37 -8.01 2.03 -7.18
C ASN A 37 -7.66 0.53 -7.20
N ASN A 38 -8.33 -0.27 -6.37
CA ASN A 38 -8.27 -1.73 -6.35
C ASN A 38 -6.83 -2.30 -6.43
N PRO A 39 -6.01 -2.07 -5.39
CA PRO A 39 -4.60 -2.46 -5.43
C PRO A 39 -4.45 -3.98 -5.39
N ILE A 40 -3.32 -4.46 -5.90
CA ILE A 40 -2.89 -5.85 -5.72
C ILE A 40 -2.24 -5.97 -4.34
N ILE A 41 -2.82 -6.81 -3.48
CA ILE A 41 -2.36 -6.99 -2.11
C ILE A 41 -1.59 -8.29 -1.97
N VAL A 42 -0.42 -8.21 -1.34
CA VAL A 42 0.46 -9.34 -1.04
C VAL A 42 0.70 -9.39 0.47
N ASP A 43 0.40 -10.54 1.09
CA ASP A 43 0.77 -10.80 2.48
C ASP A 43 2.28 -11.08 2.58
N ILE A 44 2.96 -10.46 3.55
CA ILE A 44 4.36 -10.79 3.84
C ILE A 44 4.37 -12.04 4.72
N GLU A 45 5.17 -13.03 4.36
CA GLU A 45 5.34 -14.26 5.15
C GLU A 45 5.71 -13.94 6.60
N LYS A 46 5.02 -14.58 7.56
CA LYS A 46 5.22 -14.36 9.00
C LYS A 46 6.66 -14.58 9.47
N SER A 47 7.40 -15.49 8.82
CA SER A 47 8.82 -15.74 9.13
C SER A 47 9.74 -14.56 8.84
N LYS A 48 9.30 -13.58 8.04
CA LYS A 48 10.05 -12.37 7.68
C LYS A 48 9.63 -11.15 8.51
N ILE A 49 8.70 -11.33 9.46
CA ILE A 49 8.17 -10.26 10.30
C ILE A 49 9.02 -10.14 11.57
N LEU A 50 9.92 -9.14 11.60
CA LEU A 50 10.82 -8.86 12.75
C LEU A 50 10.11 -8.23 13.95
N TYR A 51 8.93 -7.66 13.76
CA TYR A 51 8.15 -6.94 14.77
C TYR A 51 6.71 -7.41 14.61
N HIS A 52 6.02 -7.82 15.67
CA HIS A 52 4.76 -8.60 15.72
C HIS A 52 3.52 -8.00 14.99
N GLU A 53 3.71 -7.14 13.99
CA GLU A 53 2.67 -6.55 13.15
C GLU A 53 2.55 -7.35 11.84
N ASP A 54 1.35 -7.82 11.53
CA ASP A 54 1.02 -8.45 10.24
C ASP A 54 1.11 -7.42 9.11
N ARG A 55 2.29 -7.33 8.49
CA ARG A 55 2.56 -6.38 7.40
C ARG A 55 2.11 -6.93 6.05
N ARG A 56 1.49 -6.06 5.27
CA ARG A 56 1.04 -6.32 3.91
C ARG A 56 1.63 -5.28 2.96
N ILE A 57 1.69 -5.66 1.70
CA ILE A 57 2.11 -4.78 0.61
C ILE A 57 0.91 -4.55 -0.30
N ALA A 58 0.64 -3.29 -0.63
CA ALA A 58 -0.25 -2.91 -1.71
C ALA A 58 0.57 -2.37 -2.88
N TYR A 59 0.30 -2.89 -4.07
CA TYR A 59 0.77 -2.36 -5.35
C TYR A 59 -0.41 -1.76 -6.09
N GLY A 60 -0.37 -0.48 -6.43
CA GLY A 60 -1.44 0.12 -7.20
C GLY A 60 -1.10 1.48 -7.80
N ALA A 61 -2.08 2.05 -8.49
CA ALA A 61 -1.98 3.33 -9.17
C ALA A 61 -2.74 4.43 -8.40
N THR A 62 -2.18 5.63 -8.36
CA THR A 62 -2.91 6.83 -7.92
C THR A 62 -3.87 7.32 -9.00
N ASN A 63 -4.74 8.28 -8.65
CA ASN A 63 -5.64 8.92 -9.63
C ASN A 63 -4.87 9.67 -10.75
N THR A 64 -3.63 10.06 -10.47
CA THR A 64 -2.71 10.69 -11.43
C THR A 64 -1.86 9.70 -12.22
N GLY A 65 -2.07 8.39 -12.04
CA GLY A 65 -1.34 7.32 -12.74
C GLY A 65 0.05 7.00 -12.17
N ARG A 66 0.42 7.52 -11.00
CA ARG A 66 1.68 7.12 -10.33
C ARG A 66 1.55 5.72 -9.78
N LEU A 67 2.53 4.85 -10.05
CA LEU A 67 2.59 3.50 -9.52
C LEU A 67 3.33 3.46 -8.19
N LEU A 68 2.64 3.08 -7.13
CA LEU A 68 3.16 3.10 -5.77
C LEU A 68 3.22 1.70 -5.14
N PHE A 69 4.31 1.47 -4.42
CA PHE A 69 4.45 0.43 -3.42
C PHE A 69 4.04 1.01 -2.08
N ILE A 70 3.19 0.31 -1.34
CA ILE A 70 2.75 0.71 -0.01
C ILE A 70 2.88 -0.47 0.96
N ALA A 71 3.70 -0.31 1.99
CA ALA A 71 3.70 -1.20 3.16
C ALA A 71 2.69 -0.66 4.19
N PHE A 72 1.78 -1.52 4.61
CA PHE A 72 0.73 -1.17 5.57
C PHE A 72 0.46 -2.31 6.55
N THR A 73 -0.27 -1.99 7.60
CA THR A 73 -0.83 -2.96 8.55
C THR A 73 -2.29 -2.60 8.83
N LEU A 74 -3.03 -3.52 9.44
CA LEU A 74 -4.38 -3.30 9.92
C LEU A 74 -4.37 -3.15 11.43
N ARG A 75 -4.95 -2.08 11.94
CA ARG A 75 -5.05 -1.81 13.38
C ARG A 75 -6.40 -1.18 13.70
N ASN A 76 -7.10 -1.69 14.71
CA ASN A 76 -8.38 -1.15 15.17
C ASN A 76 -9.37 -0.89 14.00
N ASP A 77 -9.46 -1.83 13.05
CA ASP A 77 -10.28 -1.71 11.85
C ASP A 77 -9.93 -0.53 10.91
N LYS A 78 -8.67 -0.09 10.92
CA LYS A 78 -8.14 0.94 10.02
C LYS A 78 -6.87 0.48 9.31
N ILE A 79 -6.63 1.06 8.13
CA ILE A 79 -5.41 0.89 7.36
C ILE A 79 -4.36 1.88 7.88
N ARG A 80 -3.27 1.37 8.46
CA ARG A 80 -2.13 2.20 8.88
C ARG A 80 -1.01 2.08 7.85
N ILE A 81 -0.71 3.20 7.19
CA ILE A 81 0.41 3.28 6.26
C ILE A 81 1.73 3.35 7.04
N ILE A 82 2.64 2.43 6.74
CA ILE A 82 3.97 2.33 7.37
C ILE A 82 5.02 3.03 6.48
N SER A 83 4.94 2.77 5.17
CA SER A 83 5.80 3.33 4.14
C SER A 83 5.08 3.36 2.79
N ALA A 84 5.23 4.44 2.04
CA ALA A 84 4.75 4.56 0.67
C ALA A 84 5.84 5.18 -0.21
N ARG A 85 6.09 4.59 -1.38
CA ARG A 85 7.12 5.04 -2.31
C ARG A 85 6.78 4.68 -3.76
N PRO A 86 7.41 5.32 -4.75
CA PRO A 86 7.35 4.84 -6.13
C PRO A 86 7.79 3.38 -6.25
N MET A 87 7.09 2.62 -7.08
CA MET A 87 7.52 1.28 -7.46
C MET A 87 8.85 1.34 -8.22
N SER A 88 9.77 0.43 -7.87
CA SER A 88 10.96 0.12 -8.66
C SER A 88 10.59 -0.50 -10.00
N ARG A 89 11.54 -0.57 -10.93
CA ARG A 89 11.32 -1.19 -12.25
C ARG A 89 10.82 -2.64 -12.16
N LYS A 90 11.37 -3.43 -11.22
CA LYS A 90 10.98 -4.83 -11.02
C LYS A 90 9.55 -4.94 -10.47
N GLU A 91 9.19 -4.08 -9.52
CA GLU A 91 7.83 -4.05 -8.94
C GLU A 91 6.79 -3.60 -9.95
N ARG A 92 7.11 -2.61 -10.81
CA ARG A 92 6.23 -2.20 -11.92
C ARG A 92 5.96 -3.35 -12.87
N LYS A 93 7.02 -4.07 -13.29
CA LYS A 93 6.87 -5.25 -14.16
C LYS A 93 5.95 -6.30 -13.52
N PHE A 94 6.18 -6.61 -12.25
CA PHE A 94 5.31 -7.51 -11.49
C PHE A 94 3.86 -7.02 -11.46
N TYR A 95 3.63 -5.74 -11.16
CA TYR A 95 2.29 -5.16 -11.08
C TYR A 95 1.54 -5.26 -12.41
N GLU A 96 2.18 -4.93 -13.54
CA GLU A 96 1.57 -5.01 -14.87
C GLU A 96 1.25 -6.45 -15.29
N GLU A 97 2.16 -7.39 -15.02
CA GLU A 97 1.94 -8.82 -15.29
C GLU A 97 0.77 -9.36 -14.45
N ALA A 98 0.72 -8.98 -13.17
CA ALA A 98 -0.35 -9.38 -12.26
C ALA A 98 -1.69 -8.73 -12.64
N LYS A 99 -1.74 -7.44 -13.02
CA LYS A 99 -2.95 -6.79 -13.56
C LYS A 99 -3.50 -7.56 -14.75
N LYS A 100 -2.64 -7.87 -15.72
CA LYS A 100 -3.02 -8.63 -16.93
C LYS A 100 -3.58 -10.02 -16.58
N ALA A 101 -2.93 -10.73 -15.66
CA ALA A 101 -3.38 -12.04 -15.22
C ALA A 101 -4.73 -11.99 -14.49
N LEU A 102 -4.95 -10.95 -13.68
CA LEU A 102 -6.19 -10.72 -12.93
C LEU A 102 -7.32 -10.09 -13.78
N ARG A 103 -7.00 -9.61 -14.99
CA ARG A 103 -7.93 -8.91 -15.90
C ARG A 103 -8.58 -7.68 -15.27
N ILE A 104 -7.78 -6.94 -14.50
CA ILE A 104 -8.13 -5.64 -13.89
C ILE A 104 -7.24 -4.52 -14.46
#